data_AF-A0A521RB97-F1
#
_entry.id   AF-A0A521RB97-F1
#
_cell.length_a   1.000
_cell.length_b   1.000
_cell.length_c   1.000
_cell.angle_alpha   90.00
_cell.angle_beta   90.00
_cell.angle_gamma   90.00
#
_symmetry.space_group_name_H-M   'P 1'
#
loop_
_entity.id
_entity.type
_entity.pdbx_description
1 polymer ?
#
loop_
_entity_poly.entity_id
_entity_poly.type
_entity_poly.pdbx_seq_one_letter_code
_entity_poly.pdbx_strand_id
1 'polypeptide(L)'
;MAEEIYTKPDRHLVLVGASIGKEWHLEELGKRIQAPGYRFSYVGTYDFDKGDLIDGLIKDVDKPDIVLIKECSSYFPGDLDSYERKISGWVDMLKTAGIRPILVTTAPVGKPDDYIVRLKNVVKIIIGRPTKQGSVAEFNDWMKEYGRRIGIPVFDLESILILSPEERWLRPEFDSGDKTHLTARAYEAMDRAFARFLPNLDKAPDK
;
A
#
# COMPACT_ATOMS: atom_id res chain seq x y z
N MET A 1 33.40 26.74 9.21
CA MET A 1 31.93 26.52 9.13
C MET A 1 31.73 25.65 7.91
N ALA A 2 31.39 24.38 8.11
CA ALA A 2 31.32 23.39 7.03
C ALA A 2 30.18 23.73 6.08
N GLU A 3 30.47 23.75 4.79
CA GLU A 3 29.48 23.75 3.71
C GLU A 3 28.71 22.43 3.81
N GLU A 4 27.43 22.47 4.17
CA GLU A 4 26.54 21.32 4.00
C GLU A 4 26.47 21.06 2.49
N ILE A 5 27.22 20.05 2.02
CA ILE A 5 27.06 19.51 0.68
C ILE A 5 25.65 18.92 0.63
N TYR A 6 24.71 19.68 0.08
CA TYR A 6 23.35 19.23 -0.17
C TYR A 6 23.42 18.19 -1.30
N THR A 7 23.70 16.94 -0.95
CA THR A 7 23.61 15.82 -1.89
C THR A 7 22.14 15.68 -2.26
N LYS A 8 21.81 16.00 -3.52
CA LYS A 8 20.50 15.75 -4.10
C LYS A 8 20.12 14.28 -3.79
N PRO A 9 18.88 13.99 -3.34
CA PRO A 9 18.47 12.61 -3.11
C PRO A 9 18.63 11.80 -4.39
N ASP A 10 19.27 10.64 -4.29
CA ASP A 10 19.67 9.82 -5.43
C ASP A 10 18.50 9.05 -6.06
N ARG A 11 17.39 8.87 -5.32
CA ARG A 11 16.22 8.15 -5.82
C ARG A 11 14.90 8.81 -5.48
N HIS A 12 14.01 8.88 -6.45
CA HIS A 12 12.65 9.39 -6.29
C HIS A 12 11.64 8.24 -6.22
N LEU A 13 10.93 8.19 -5.10
CA LEU A 13 9.90 7.19 -4.82
C LEU A 13 8.55 7.88 -4.64
N VAL A 14 7.55 7.42 -5.39
CA VAL A 14 6.19 7.98 -5.37
C VAL A 14 5.21 6.93 -4.84
N LEU A 15 4.37 7.31 -3.89
CA LEU A 15 3.18 6.53 -3.53
C LEU A 15 1.98 7.01 -4.36
N VAL A 16 1.40 6.09 -5.11
CA VAL A 16 0.08 6.25 -5.73
C VAL A 16 -0.95 5.63 -4.81
N GLY A 17 -1.91 6.43 -4.33
CA GLY A 17 -2.90 5.93 -3.39
C GLY A 17 -4.16 6.77 -3.23
N ALA A 18 -4.76 6.63 -2.05
CA ALA A 18 -5.96 7.34 -1.60
C ALA A 18 -5.76 7.79 -0.12
N SER A 19 -6.82 7.84 0.69
CA SER A 19 -6.80 8.42 2.05
C SER A 19 -5.62 8.00 2.93
N ILE A 20 -5.44 6.70 3.23
CA ILE A 20 -4.32 6.25 4.09
C ILE A 20 -2.95 6.64 3.53
N GLY A 21 -2.80 6.67 2.21
CA GLY A 21 -1.54 7.08 1.58
C GLY A 21 -1.28 8.58 1.75
N LYS A 22 -2.32 9.40 1.60
CA LYS A 22 -2.27 10.85 1.85
C LYS A 22 -1.91 11.16 3.30
N GLU A 23 -2.63 10.54 4.23
CA GLU A 23 -2.47 10.75 5.67
C GLU A 23 -1.16 10.15 6.22
N TRP A 24 -0.43 9.37 5.43
CA TRP A 24 0.92 8.91 5.80
C TRP A 24 1.98 10.01 5.68
N HIS A 25 1.68 11.12 4.98
CA HIS A 25 2.61 12.23 4.78
C HIS A 25 3.98 11.73 4.29
N LEU A 26 3.97 10.97 3.20
CA LEU A 26 5.15 10.24 2.71
C LEU A 26 6.30 11.21 2.37
N GLU A 27 5.99 12.43 1.95
CA GLU A 27 6.95 13.51 1.66
C GLU A 27 7.93 13.76 2.80
N GLU A 28 7.49 13.54 4.04
CA GLU A 28 8.29 13.74 5.25
C GLU A 28 8.97 12.44 5.72
N LEU A 29 8.67 11.30 5.10
CA LEU A 29 9.14 9.99 5.53
C LEU A 29 10.67 9.93 5.58
N GLY A 30 11.36 10.49 4.58
CA GLY A 30 12.82 10.50 4.53
C GLY A 30 13.46 11.11 5.78
N LYS A 31 12.82 12.11 6.40
CA LYS A 31 13.26 12.68 7.68
C LYS A 31 12.92 11.76 8.85
N ARG A 32 11.72 11.18 8.87
CA ARG A 32 11.24 10.30 9.96
C ARG A 32 12.04 9.00 10.07
N ILE A 33 12.47 8.42 8.94
CA ILE A 33 13.22 7.15 8.90
C ILE A 33 14.72 7.32 8.61
N GLN A 34 15.22 8.56 8.54
CA GLN A 34 16.63 8.88 8.26
C GLN A 34 17.13 8.26 6.94
N ALA A 35 16.38 8.44 5.85
CA ALA A 35 16.72 7.95 4.52
C ALA A 35 17.05 9.12 3.56
N PRO A 36 18.18 9.84 3.74
CA PRO A 36 18.51 11.04 2.97
C PRO A 36 18.77 10.79 1.48
N GLY A 37 19.09 9.55 1.08
CA GLY A 37 19.27 9.16 -0.32
C GLY A 37 17.96 9.00 -1.11
N TYR A 38 16.81 9.19 -0.45
CA TYR A 38 15.49 9.05 -1.06
C TYR A 38 14.69 10.34 -0.96
N ARG A 39 14.10 10.76 -2.08
CA ARG A 39 13.01 11.72 -2.14
C ARG A 39 11.69 10.97 -2.23
N PHE A 40 10.75 11.34 -1.37
CA PHE A 40 9.43 10.75 -1.32
C PHE A 40 8.38 11.75 -1.79
N SER A 41 7.38 11.30 -2.54
CA SER A 41 6.19 12.10 -2.81
C SER A 41 4.94 11.24 -2.91
N TYR A 42 3.77 11.87 -2.80
CA TYR A 42 2.49 11.21 -2.94
C TYR A 42 1.68 11.83 -4.08
N VAL A 43 1.01 10.97 -4.84
CA VAL A 43 -0.10 11.34 -5.73
C VAL A 43 -1.28 10.44 -5.43
N GLY A 44 -2.50 10.94 -5.56
CA GLY A 44 -3.64 10.10 -5.29
C GLY A 44 -4.97 10.61 -5.78
N THR A 45 -5.92 9.69 -5.81
CA THR A 45 -7.31 9.90 -6.19
C THR A 45 -8.20 9.03 -5.31
N TYR A 46 -9.47 9.40 -5.18
CA TYR A 46 -10.48 8.63 -4.44
C TYR A 46 -11.25 7.64 -5.32
N ASP A 47 -10.68 7.24 -6.45
CA ASP A 47 -11.16 6.14 -7.30
C ASP A 47 -10.26 4.90 -7.12
N PHE A 48 -10.78 3.69 -7.34
CA PHE A 48 -9.94 2.50 -7.51
C PHE A 48 -9.01 2.71 -8.71
N ASP A 49 -9.50 3.21 -9.84
CA ASP A 49 -8.67 3.37 -11.02
C ASP A 49 -7.59 4.45 -10.85
N LYS A 50 -6.32 4.06 -10.93
CA LYS A 50 -5.15 4.94 -10.85
C LYS A 50 -4.47 5.17 -12.20
N GLY A 51 -5.06 4.69 -13.31
CA GLY A 51 -4.45 4.70 -14.63
C GLY A 51 -3.92 6.07 -15.05
N ASP A 52 -4.74 7.11 -14.92
CA ASP A 52 -4.36 8.47 -15.31
C ASP A 52 -3.20 9.04 -14.46
N LEU A 53 -3.15 8.72 -13.16
CA LEU A 53 -2.03 9.14 -12.31
C LEU A 53 -0.74 8.44 -12.71
N ILE A 54 -0.81 7.14 -12.99
CA ILE A 54 0.36 6.34 -13.38
C ILE A 54 0.87 6.78 -14.76
N ASP A 55 -0.03 7.02 -15.71
CA ASP A 55 0.31 7.57 -17.02
C ASP A 55 0.97 8.95 -16.91
N GLY A 56 0.45 9.81 -16.02
CA GLY A 56 1.05 11.11 -15.70
C GLY A 56 2.48 10.97 -15.18
N LEU A 57 2.72 10.07 -14.21
CA LEU A 57 4.07 9.83 -13.66
C LEU A 57 5.06 9.31 -14.71
N ILE A 58 4.60 8.48 -15.65
CA ILE A 58 5.44 7.94 -16.72
C ILE A 58 5.90 9.04 -17.68
N LYS A 59 5.06 10.06 -17.90
CA LYS A 59 5.30 11.17 -18.82
C LYS A 59 5.99 12.37 -18.17
N ASP A 60 6.12 12.38 -16.85
CA ASP A 60 6.73 13.47 -16.11
C ASP A 60 8.22 13.64 -16.48
N VAL A 61 8.68 14.89 -16.54
CA VAL A 61 10.10 15.23 -16.77
C VAL A 61 10.93 14.78 -15.58
N ASP A 62 10.36 14.85 -14.37
CA ASP A 62 10.94 14.39 -13.11
C ASP A 62 10.37 13.00 -12.75
N LYS A 63 10.45 12.09 -13.72
CA LYS A 63 9.94 10.70 -13.64
C LYS A 63 10.53 9.97 -12.42
N PRO A 64 9.71 9.26 -11.63
CA PRO A 64 10.19 8.54 -10.46
C PRO A 64 10.95 7.27 -10.82
N ASP A 65 11.89 6.86 -9.96
CA ASP A 65 12.60 5.59 -10.07
C ASP A 65 11.73 4.41 -9.57
N ILE A 66 10.89 4.69 -8.57
CA ILE A 66 10.08 3.69 -7.88
C ILE A 66 8.65 4.21 -7.68
N VAL A 67 7.67 3.37 -7.96
CA VAL A 67 6.25 3.66 -7.68
C VAL A 67 5.65 2.59 -6.78
N LEU A 68 5.10 3.02 -5.64
CA LEU A 68 4.31 2.21 -4.73
C LEU A 68 2.84 2.32 -5.15
N ILE A 69 2.21 1.20 -5.46
CA ILE A 69 0.79 1.14 -5.80
C ILE A 69 0.03 0.65 -4.57
N LYS A 70 -0.91 1.47 -4.08
CA LYS A 70 -1.73 1.15 -2.90
C LYS A 70 -3.21 1.41 -3.16
N GLU A 71 -4.05 0.42 -2.84
CA GLU A 71 -5.51 0.58 -2.88
C GLU A 71 -6.15 0.87 -1.51
N CYS A 72 -7.43 1.26 -1.56
CA CYS A 72 -8.24 1.56 -0.37
C CYS A 72 -9.23 0.42 -0.10
N SER A 73 -9.41 0.08 1.18
CA SER A 73 -10.36 -0.93 1.61
C SER A 73 -11.83 -0.54 1.33
N SER A 74 -12.11 0.75 1.08
CA SER A 74 -13.45 1.26 0.73
C SER A 74 -14.02 0.67 -0.55
N TYR A 75 -13.19 0.15 -1.46
CA TYR A 75 -13.63 -0.38 -2.74
C TYR A 75 -14.13 -1.84 -2.67
N PHE A 76 -13.93 -2.52 -1.53
CA PHE A 76 -14.28 -3.93 -1.36
C PHE A 76 -15.72 -4.12 -0.85
N PRO A 77 -16.43 -5.19 -1.26
CA PRO A 77 -15.92 -6.40 -1.94
C PRO A 77 -15.66 -6.27 -3.45
N GLY A 78 -16.13 -5.21 -4.11
CA GLY A 78 -15.71 -4.83 -5.47
C GLY A 78 -15.85 -5.91 -6.55
N ASP A 79 -15.07 -5.75 -7.63
CA ASP A 79 -14.86 -6.73 -8.70
C ASP A 79 -13.38 -7.10 -8.72
N LEU A 80 -13.04 -8.22 -8.05
CA LEU A 80 -11.66 -8.65 -7.89
C LEU A 80 -10.97 -8.90 -9.22
N ASP A 81 -11.62 -9.59 -10.18
CA ASP A 81 -11.02 -9.84 -11.48
C ASP A 81 -10.67 -8.55 -12.22
N SER A 82 -11.54 -7.52 -12.12
CA SER A 82 -11.26 -6.20 -12.67
C SER A 82 -10.10 -5.51 -11.95
N TYR A 83 -10.05 -5.61 -10.61
CA TYR A 83 -8.99 -5.05 -9.79
C TYR A 83 -7.63 -5.67 -10.11
N GLU A 84 -7.56 -7.00 -10.23
CA GLU A 84 -6.36 -7.73 -10.59
C GLU A 84 -5.83 -7.34 -11.98
N ARG A 85 -6.73 -7.23 -12.96
CA ARG A 85 -6.37 -6.77 -14.32
C ARG A 85 -5.79 -5.37 -14.31
N LYS A 86 -6.40 -4.44 -13.56
CA LYS A 86 -5.93 -3.06 -13.45
C LYS A 86 -4.55 -2.97 -12.81
N ILE A 87 -4.35 -3.62 -11.66
CA ILE A 87 -3.05 -3.66 -10.98
C ILE A 87 -1.98 -4.26 -11.89
N SER A 88 -2.29 -5.37 -12.57
CA SER A 88 -1.34 -6.01 -13.48
C SER A 88 -0.97 -5.09 -14.65
N GLY A 89 -1.97 -4.42 -15.25
CA GLY A 89 -1.73 -3.46 -16.33
C GLY A 89 -0.87 -2.27 -15.89
N TRP A 90 -1.10 -1.72 -14.70
CA TRP A 90 -0.29 -0.64 -14.15
C TRP A 90 1.15 -1.06 -13.87
N VAL A 91 1.35 -2.27 -13.34
CA VAL A 91 2.69 -2.85 -13.15
C VAL A 91 3.43 -2.96 -14.47
N ASP A 92 2.76 -3.43 -15.53
CA ASP A 92 3.36 -3.55 -16.86
C ASP A 92 3.69 -2.18 -17.48
N MET A 93 2.81 -1.18 -17.31
CA MET A 93 3.06 0.20 -17.73
C MET A 93 4.33 0.76 -17.07
N LEU A 94 4.46 0.62 -15.76
CA LEU A 94 5.62 1.10 -14.99
C LEU A 94 6.91 0.40 -15.42
N LYS A 95 6.89 -0.94 -15.51
CA LYS A 95 8.07 -1.73 -15.93
C LYS A 95 8.52 -1.34 -17.33
N THR A 96 7.58 -1.16 -18.25
CA THR A 96 7.87 -0.74 -19.64
C THR A 96 8.51 0.66 -19.68
N ALA A 97 8.11 1.56 -18.79
CA ALA A 97 8.69 2.89 -18.65
C ALA A 97 10.05 2.93 -17.91
N GLY A 98 10.57 1.77 -17.49
CA GLY A 98 11.80 1.64 -16.70
C GLY A 98 11.64 2.06 -15.23
N ILE A 99 10.40 2.18 -14.74
CA ILE A 99 10.09 2.51 -13.35
C ILE A 99 9.88 1.21 -12.58
N ARG A 100 10.41 1.11 -11.36
CA ARG A 100 10.24 -0.09 -10.54
C ARG A 100 8.91 -0.05 -9.78
N PRO A 101 7.94 -0.94 -10.07
CA PRO A 101 6.72 -1.02 -9.28
C PRO A 101 6.96 -1.79 -7.97
N ILE A 102 6.26 -1.35 -6.93
CA ILE A 102 6.13 -2.03 -5.64
C ILE A 102 4.64 -2.08 -5.31
N LEU A 103 4.14 -3.27 -4.98
CA LEU A 103 2.76 -3.38 -4.49
C LEU A 103 2.73 -3.10 -3.00
N VAL A 104 1.73 -2.37 -2.54
CA VAL A 104 1.45 -2.15 -1.12
C VAL A 104 0.10 -2.76 -0.81
N THR A 105 0.06 -3.70 0.12
CA THR A 105 -1.21 -4.35 0.46
C THR A 105 -2.23 -3.37 1.02
N THR A 106 -3.51 -3.65 0.82
CA THR A 106 -4.61 -2.83 1.34
C THR A 106 -4.70 -3.00 2.86
N ALA A 107 -4.95 -1.91 3.58
CA ALA A 107 -5.14 -1.97 5.03
C ALA A 107 -6.39 -2.79 5.40
N PRO A 108 -6.35 -3.60 6.46
CA PRO A 108 -7.52 -4.29 6.97
C PRO A 108 -8.55 -3.27 7.49
N VAL A 109 -9.81 -3.70 7.61
CA VAL A 109 -10.86 -2.91 8.27
C VAL A 109 -11.00 -3.32 9.73
N GLY A 110 -11.50 -2.42 10.56
CA GLY A 110 -11.83 -2.72 11.95
C GLY A 110 -12.96 -3.74 12.06
N LYS A 111 -12.91 -4.56 13.11
CA LYS A 111 -13.99 -5.50 13.43
C LYS A 111 -15.26 -4.69 13.72
N PRO A 112 -16.41 -5.01 13.09
CA PRO A 112 -17.65 -4.31 13.40
C PRO A 112 -18.00 -4.45 14.88
N ASP A 113 -18.45 -3.39 15.55
CA ASP A 113 -18.85 -3.48 16.96
C ASP A 113 -20.28 -4.04 17.12
N ASP A 114 -21.13 -3.80 16.13
CA ASP A 114 -22.53 -4.25 16.11
C ASP A 114 -22.64 -5.77 15.88
N TYR A 115 -23.28 -6.44 16.84
CA TYR A 115 -23.57 -7.88 16.79
C TYR A 115 -24.42 -8.29 15.57
N ILE A 116 -25.37 -7.45 15.13
CA ILE A 116 -26.21 -7.70 13.96
C ILE A 116 -25.34 -7.72 12.70
N VAL A 117 -24.39 -6.80 12.59
CA VAL A 117 -23.45 -6.77 11.45
C VAL A 117 -22.53 -7.99 11.47
N ARG A 118 -22.07 -8.42 12.66
CA ARG A 118 -21.29 -9.66 12.80
C ARG A 118 -22.07 -10.89 12.36
N LEU A 119 -23.32 -11.04 12.82
CA LEU A 119 -24.18 -12.17 12.43
C LEU A 119 -24.46 -12.17 10.92
N LYS A 120 -24.73 -11.00 10.33
CA LYS A 120 -24.87 -10.86 8.87
C LYS A 120 -23.62 -11.31 8.12
N ASN A 121 -22.43 -10.99 8.62
CA ASN A 121 -21.18 -11.45 8.00
C ASN A 121 -21.00 -12.97 8.10
N VAL A 122 -21.37 -13.59 9.23
CA VAL A 122 -21.37 -15.06 9.37
C VAL A 122 -22.33 -15.70 8.36
N VAL A 123 -23.56 -15.18 8.24
CA VAL A 123 -24.53 -15.68 7.26
C VAL A 123 -23.98 -15.54 5.85
N LYS A 124 -23.38 -14.40 5.49
CA LYS A 124 -22.74 -14.19 4.18
C LYS A 124 -21.68 -15.25 3.88
N ILE A 125 -20.81 -15.54 4.84
CA ILE A 125 -19.78 -16.58 4.69
C ILE A 125 -20.42 -17.95 4.42
N ILE A 126 -21.44 -18.33 5.19
CA ILE A 126 -22.14 -19.63 5.02
C ILE A 126 -22.77 -19.75 3.63
N ILE A 127 -23.36 -18.67 3.09
CA ILE A 127 -24.00 -18.68 1.78
C ILE A 127 -23.05 -18.31 0.63
N GLY A 128 -21.73 -18.26 0.89
CA GLY A 128 -20.71 -17.96 -0.13
C GLY A 128 -20.72 -16.52 -0.66
N ARG A 129 -21.30 -15.57 0.07
CA ARG A 129 -21.26 -14.14 -0.29
C ARG A 129 -20.04 -13.45 0.30
N PRO A 130 -19.39 -12.54 -0.46
CA PRO A 130 -18.19 -11.86 0.02
C PRO A 130 -18.49 -10.89 1.16
N THR A 131 -17.54 -10.77 2.07
CA THR A 131 -17.51 -9.74 3.12
C THR A 131 -16.41 -8.74 2.79
N LYS A 132 -16.54 -7.48 3.24
CA LYS A 132 -15.53 -6.44 2.99
C LYS A 132 -14.14 -6.90 3.42
N GLN A 133 -14.00 -7.38 4.66
CA GLN A 133 -12.72 -7.86 5.18
C GLN A 133 -12.23 -9.13 4.45
N GLY A 134 -13.13 -10.06 4.11
CA GLY A 134 -12.77 -11.25 3.35
C GLY A 134 -12.20 -10.92 1.98
N SER A 135 -12.83 -10.01 1.24
CA SER A 135 -12.34 -9.59 -0.09
C SER A 135 -11.07 -8.75 -0.01
N VAL A 136 -10.86 -7.95 1.05
CA VAL A 136 -9.58 -7.28 1.29
C VAL A 136 -8.46 -8.30 1.53
N ALA A 137 -8.72 -9.31 2.36
CA ALA A 137 -7.76 -10.38 2.65
C ALA A 137 -7.42 -11.19 1.40
N GLU A 138 -8.42 -11.59 0.62
CA GLU A 138 -8.27 -12.31 -0.64
C GLU A 138 -7.44 -11.51 -1.66
N PHE A 139 -7.75 -10.23 -1.84
CA PHE A 139 -6.99 -9.35 -2.71
C PHE A 139 -5.54 -9.12 -2.23
N ASN A 140 -5.32 -9.02 -0.92
CA ASN A 140 -3.99 -8.92 -0.34
C ASN A 140 -3.16 -10.18 -0.58
N ASP A 141 -3.77 -11.36 -0.46
CA ASP A 141 -3.10 -12.63 -0.74
C ASP A 141 -2.74 -12.74 -2.22
N TRP A 142 -3.67 -12.35 -3.10
CA TRP A 142 -3.40 -12.26 -4.53
C TRP A 142 -2.23 -11.32 -4.83
N MET A 143 -2.18 -10.11 -4.25
CA MET A 143 -1.07 -9.16 -4.49
C MET A 143 0.29 -9.74 -4.08
N LYS A 144 0.35 -10.43 -2.93
CA LYS A 144 1.57 -11.09 -2.44
C LYS A 144 2.03 -12.18 -3.40
N GLU A 145 1.11 -13.04 -3.82
CA GLU A 145 1.39 -14.12 -4.76
C GLU A 145 1.76 -13.60 -6.16
N TYR A 146 1.03 -12.59 -6.64
CA TYR A 146 1.34 -11.92 -7.91
C TYR A 146 2.74 -11.33 -7.88
N GLY A 147 3.07 -10.53 -6.86
CA GLY A 147 4.40 -9.94 -6.70
C GLY A 147 5.50 -10.99 -6.70
N ARG A 148 5.31 -12.10 -5.95
CA ARG A 148 6.22 -13.25 -5.94
C ARG A 148 6.37 -13.87 -7.33
N ARG A 149 5.27 -14.10 -8.04
CA ARG A 149 5.23 -14.75 -9.36
C ARG A 149 5.97 -13.94 -10.43
N ILE A 150 5.86 -12.62 -10.41
CA ILE A 150 6.50 -11.74 -11.41
C ILE A 150 7.81 -11.09 -10.93
N GLY A 151 8.27 -11.44 -9.73
CA GLY A 151 9.54 -11.00 -9.16
C GLY A 151 9.58 -9.50 -8.78
N ILE A 152 8.46 -8.93 -8.33
CA ILE A 152 8.42 -7.56 -7.79
C ILE A 152 8.19 -7.58 -6.28
N PRO A 153 8.76 -6.63 -5.53
CA PRO A 153 8.59 -6.60 -4.08
C PRO A 153 7.17 -6.15 -3.70
N VAL A 154 6.70 -6.66 -2.56
CA VAL A 154 5.43 -6.28 -1.95
C VAL A 154 5.70 -5.75 -0.53
N PHE A 155 5.28 -4.52 -0.26
CA PHE A 155 5.23 -3.99 1.10
C PHE A 155 3.94 -4.47 1.77
N ASP A 156 4.04 -5.49 2.62
CA ASP A 156 2.93 -6.12 3.33
C ASP A 156 2.44 -5.23 4.49
N LEU A 157 1.79 -4.13 4.14
CA LEU A 157 1.12 -3.21 5.06
C LEU A 157 0.12 -3.94 5.97
N GLU A 158 -0.58 -4.94 5.46
CA GLU A 158 -1.58 -5.68 6.20
C GLU A 158 -0.95 -6.38 7.41
N SER A 159 0.16 -7.09 7.22
CA SER A 159 0.85 -7.81 8.30
C SER A 159 1.24 -6.92 9.48
N ILE A 160 1.43 -5.61 9.24
CA ILE A 160 1.75 -4.62 10.26
C ILE A 160 0.50 -4.27 11.08
N LEU A 161 -0.67 -4.24 10.43
CA LEU A 161 -1.89 -3.65 10.94
C LEU A 161 -2.88 -4.66 11.54
N ILE A 162 -2.75 -5.95 11.21
CA ILE A 162 -3.67 -7.00 11.67
C ILE A 162 -3.37 -7.47 13.11
N LEU A 163 -4.39 -8.04 13.76
CA LEU A 163 -4.24 -8.68 15.08
C LEU A 163 -3.33 -9.92 15.01
N SER A 164 -3.61 -10.81 14.06
CA SER A 164 -2.81 -12.00 13.78
C SER A 164 -3.07 -12.50 12.34
N PRO A 165 -2.25 -13.42 11.80
CA PRO A 165 -2.51 -14.05 10.51
C PRO A 165 -3.89 -14.72 10.40
N GLU A 166 -4.41 -15.24 11.51
CA GLU A 166 -5.73 -15.88 11.62
C GLU A 166 -6.86 -14.86 11.84
N GLU A 167 -6.57 -13.76 12.54
CA GLU A 167 -7.50 -12.65 12.78
C GLU A 167 -7.08 -11.38 12.03
N ARG A 168 -7.34 -11.36 10.72
CA ARG A 168 -6.92 -10.26 9.82
C ARG A 168 -7.69 -8.94 9.99
N TRP A 169 -8.30 -8.68 11.14
CA TRP A 169 -8.93 -7.40 11.44
C TRP A 169 -7.89 -6.36 11.83
N LEU A 170 -8.18 -5.08 11.57
CA LEU A 170 -7.36 -3.97 12.06
C LEU A 170 -7.27 -4.03 13.59
N ARG A 171 -6.04 -3.94 14.10
CA ARG A 171 -5.77 -3.83 15.54
C ARG A 171 -6.54 -2.65 16.14
N PRO A 172 -7.27 -2.84 17.25
CA PRO A 172 -8.05 -1.76 17.86
C PRO A 172 -7.25 -0.50 18.20
N GLU A 173 -5.98 -0.66 18.63
CA GLU A 173 -5.09 0.47 18.92
C GLU A 173 -4.61 1.25 17.68
N PHE A 174 -4.85 0.70 16.48
CA PHE A 174 -4.54 1.32 15.20
C PHE A 174 -5.75 1.93 14.51
N ASP A 175 -6.96 1.72 15.04
CA ASP A 175 -8.22 2.26 14.53
C ASP A 175 -8.47 3.67 15.09
N SER A 176 -8.71 4.65 14.22
CA SER A 176 -9.09 6.02 14.63
C SER A 176 -10.50 6.10 15.23
N GLY A 177 -11.29 5.03 15.12
CA GLY A 177 -12.64 4.88 15.64
C GLY A 177 -13.70 4.66 14.57
N ASP A 178 -13.34 4.81 13.28
CA ASP A 178 -14.27 4.64 12.15
C ASP A 178 -14.10 3.31 11.39
N LYS A 179 -13.25 2.41 11.92
CA LYS A 179 -12.93 1.09 11.38
C LYS A 179 -12.22 1.12 10.03
N THR A 180 -11.74 2.27 9.56
CA THR A 180 -11.15 2.45 8.23
C THR A 180 -9.86 3.27 8.25
N HIS A 181 -9.80 4.34 9.03
CA HIS A 181 -8.63 5.22 9.15
C HIS A 181 -7.75 4.83 10.34
N LEU A 182 -6.50 5.25 10.22
CA LEU A 182 -5.43 4.81 11.11
C LEU A 182 -5.09 5.87 12.15
N THR A 183 -4.66 5.43 13.33
CA THR A 183 -4.10 6.32 14.36
C THR A 183 -2.65 6.71 14.04
N ALA A 184 -2.13 7.77 14.67
CA ALA A 184 -0.71 8.13 14.59
C ALA A 184 0.23 6.95 14.95
N ARG A 185 -0.16 6.14 15.95
CA ARG A 185 0.58 4.94 16.37
C ARG A 185 0.71 3.90 15.26
N ALA A 186 -0.31 3.77 14.41
CA ALA A 186 -0.28 2.89 13.26
C ALA A 186 0.71 3.40 12.19
N TYR A 187 0.70 4.71 11.92
CA TYR A 187 1.65 5.34 11.00
C TYR A 187 3.10 5.21 11.48
N GLU A 188 3.36 5.35 12.78
CA GLU A 188 4.71 5.07 13.33
C GLU A 188 5.13 3.60 13.15
N ALA A 189 4.18 2.65 13.26
CA ALA A 189 4.46 1.24 13.00
C ALA A 189 4.77 1.00 11.52
N MET A 190 4.05 1.67 10.62
CA MET A 190 4.32 1.66 9.18
C MET A 190 5.70 2.25 8.87
N ASP A 191 6.06 3.40 9.44
CA ASP A 191 7.38 4.03 9.27
C ASP A 191 8.51 3.06 9.68
N ARG A 192 8.40 2.45 10.87
CA ARG A 192 9.40 1.47 11.34
C ARG A 192 9.51 0.25 10.43
N ALA A 193 8.40 -0.25 9.91
CA ALA A 193 8.40 -1.37 8.99
C ALA A 193 8.99 -0.98 7.63
N PHE A 194 8.64 0.20 7.12
CA PHE A 194 9.14 0.70 5.85
C PHE A 194 10.65 0.98 5.91
N ALA A 195 11.16 1.48 7.05
CA ALA A 195 12.60 1.64 7.29
C ALA A 195 13.38 0.32 7.18
N ARG A 196 12.75 -0.82 7.52
CA ARG A 196 13.35 -2.17 7.36
C ARG A 196 13.18 -2.71 5.95
N PHE A 197 12.13 -2.29 5.26
CA PHE A 197 11.83 -2.71 3.89
C PHE A 197 12.73 -2.02 2.87
N LEU A 198 12.93 -0.70 3.01
CA LEU A 198 13.62 0.16 2.04
C LEU A 198 15.03 -0.35 1.66
N PRO A 199 15.92 -0.74 2.60
CA PRO A 199 17.27 -1.22 2.25
C PRO A 199 17.26 -2.52 1.44
N ASN A 200 16.18 -3.31 1.47
CA ASN A 200 16.08 -4.54 0.68
C ASN A 200 15.73 -4.26 -0.79
N LEU A 201 15.28 -3.04 -1.12
CA LEU A 201 15.10 -2.63 -2.51
C LEU A 201 16.44 -2.43 -3.21
N ASP A 202 17.47 -2.03 -2.47
CA ASP A 202 18.81 -1.75 -3.01
C ASP A 202 19.66 -2.99 -3.23
N LYS A 203 19.29 -4.11 -2.59
CA LYS A 203 19.93 -5.40 -2.82
C LYS A 203 19.45 -5.92 -4.18
N ALA A 204 20.38 -6.09 -5.12
CA ALA A 204 20.09 -6.80 -6.36
C ALA A 204 19.51 -8.19 -6.01
N PRO A 205 18.54 -8.72 -6.76
CA PRO A 205 18.16 -10.11 -6.60
C PRO A 205 19.41 -10.95 -6.85
N ASP A 206 19.75 -11.83 -5.91
CA ASP A 206 20.80 -12.83 -6.11
C ASP A 206 20.47 -13.56 -7.42
N LYS A 207 21.42 -13.50 -8.37
CA LYS A 207 21.32 -14.12 -9.69
C LYS A 207 21.35 -15.64 -9.58
#